data_AF-A0A259CRZ7-F1
#
_entry.id   AF-A0A259CRZ7-F1
#
_cell.length_a   1.000
_cell.length_b   1.000
_cell.length_c   1.000
_cell.angle_alpha   90.00
_cell.angle_beta   90.00
_cell.angle_gamma   90.00
#
_symmetry.space_group_name_H-M   'P 1'
#
loop_
_entity.id
_entity.type
_entity.pdbx_description
1 polymer ?
#
loop_
_entity_poly.entity_id
_entity_poly.type
_entity_poly.pdbx_seq_one_letter_code
_entity_poly.pdbx_strand_id
1 'polypeptide(L)'
;MAALALWAGAHAFANGTLAHVLMFGIFAAFALVGGPLIDRRRQRDMGPEWQRLHRLIVRPGAGAVMFGQPLRLVAAGALYLVLILIHPLLFGVSPIL
;
A
#
# COMPACT_ATOMS: atom_id res chain seq x y z
N MET A 1 -1.68 6.40 2.05
CA MET A 1 -0.42 6.03 2.75
C MET A 1 -0.30 4.54 3.04
N ALA A 2 -1.38 3.82 3.38
CA ALA A 2 -1.32 2.38 3.66
C ALA A 2 -0.67 1.54 2.53
N ALA A 3 -0.99 1.80 1.26
CA ALA A 3 -0.37 1.11 0.13
C ALA A 3 1.16 1.30 0.07
N LEU A 4 1.65 2.52 0.33
CA LEU A 4 3.08 2.81 0.38
C LEU A 4 3.76 2.11 1.58
N ALA A 5 3.11 2.09 2.74
CA ALA A 5 3.62 1.39 3.92
C ALA A 5 3.73 -0.13 3.67
N LEU A 6 2.71 -0.73 3.05
CA LEU A 6 2.72 -2.15 2.66
C LEU A 6 3.81 -2.45 1.64
N TRP A 7 3.93 -1.62 0.60
CA TRP A 7 4.96 -1.79 -0.43
C TRP A 7 6.37 -1.67 0.17
N ALA A 8 6.63 -0.64 0.97
CA ALA A 8 7.92 -0.42 1.60
C ALA A 8 8.27 -1.54 2.58
N GLY A 9 7.31 -2.00 3.39
CA GLY A 9 7.50 -3.13 4.30
C GLY A 9 7.84 -4.43 3.56
N ALA A 10 7.11 -4.73 2.48
CA ALA A 10 7.38 -5.91 1.65
C ALA A 10 8.78 -5.86 1.01
N HIS A 11 9.21 -4.69 0.52
CA HIS A 11 10.53 -4.52 -0.06
C HIS A 11 11.66 -4.57 0.98
N ALA A 12 11.44 -4.02 2.17
CA ALA A 12 12.38 -4.14 3.28
C ALA A 12 12.62 -5.61 3.65
N PHE A 13 11.56 -6.43 3.66
CA PHE A 13 11.66 -7.87 3.92
C PHE A 13 12.37 -8.63 2.80
N ALA A 14 12.08 -8.32 1.54
CA ALA A 14 12.68 -9.00 0.38
C ALA A 14 14.17 -8.66 0.17
N ASN A 15 14.60 -7.45 0.56
CA ASN A 15 15.96 -6.97 0.31
C ASN A 15 16.82 -7.08 1.59
N GLY A 16 17.59 -8.16 1.72
CA GLY A 16 18.35 -8.50 2.95
C GLY A 16 19.58 -7.63 3.30
N THR A 17 19.86 -6.55 2.56
CA THR A 17 21.00 -5.66 2.85
C THR A 17 20.59 -4.50 3.77
N LEU A 18 21.48 -4.10 4.68
CA LEU A 18 21.22 -3.02 5.64
C LEU A 18 20.82 -1.69 4.96
N ALA A 19 21.46 -1.35 3.84
CA ALA A 19 21.15 -0.11 3.11
C ALA A 19 19.69 -0.06 2.62
N HIS A 20 19.21 -1.15 2.01
CA HIS A 20 17.82 -1.24 1.55
C HIS A 20 16.83 -1.24 2.73
N VAL A 21 17.14 -1.95 3.82
CA VAL A 21 16.31 -1.95 5.03
C VAL A 21 16.17 -0.55 5.62
N LEU A 22 17.25 0.22 5.70
CA LEU A 22 17.21 1.60 6.19
C LEU A 22 16.39 2.50 5.28
N MET A 23 16.60 2.44 3.96
CA MET A 23 15.85 3.24 2.99
C MET A 23 14.35 2.93 3.03
N PHE A 24 13.97 1.65 2.90
CA PHE A 24 12.56 1.24 2.92
C PHE A 24 11.94 1.42 4.31
N GLY A 25 12.71 1.25 5.38
CA GLY A 25 12.28 1.51 6.75
C GLY A 25 11.88 2.98 6.96
N ILE A 26 12.67 3.92 6.42
CA ILE A 26 12.33 5.35 6.45
C ILE A 26 11.05 5.61 5.65
N PHE A 27 10.88 5.02 4.46
CA PHE A 27 9.65 5.18 3.69
C PHE A 27 8.42 4.59 4.40
N ALA A 28 8.56 3.44 5.04
CA ALA A 28 7.50 2.83 5.84
C ALA A 28 7.13 3.73 7.03
N ALA A 29 8.13 4.21 7.78
CA ALA A 29 7.92 5.13 8.89
C ALA A 29 7.25 6.44 8.44
N PHE A 30 7.72 7.02 7.34
CA PHE A 30 7.12 8.22 6.75
C PHE A 30 5.66 7.97 6.34
N ALA A 31 5.35 6.84 5.71
CA ALA A 31 3.99 6.52 5.32
C ALA A 31 3.06 6.32 6.53
N LEU A 32 3.55 5.66 7.58
CA LEU A 32 2.79 5.39 8.81
C LEU A 32 2.53 6.67 9.61
N VAL A 33 3.49 7.59 9.69
CA VAL A 33 3.36 8.83 10.48
C VAL A 33 2.74 9.97 9.67
N GLY A 34 3.13 10.11 8.41
CA GLY A 34 2.73 11.24 7.56
C GLY A 34 1.24 11.29 7.27
N GLY A 35 0.60 10.12 7.08
CA GLY A 35 -0.85 10.04 6.86
C GLY A 35 -1.65 10.66 8.01
N PRO A 36 -1.56 10.11 9.24
CA PRO A 36 -2.24 10.67 10.41
C PRO A 36 -1.88 12.13 10.71
N LEU A 37 -0.62 12.53 10.48
CA LEU A 37 -0.18 13.91 10.72
C LEU A 37 -0.87 14.91 9.79
N ILE A 38 -0.91 14.60 8.48
CA ILE A 38 -1.59 15.44 7.48
C ILE A 38 -3.10 15.47 7.74
N ASP A 39 -3.68 14.32 8.12
CA ASP A 39 -5.10 14.21 8.45
C ASP A 39 -5.48 15.12 9.62
N ARG A 40 -4.71 15.07 10.70
CA ARG A 40 -4.87 15.95 11.87
C ARG A 40 -4.74 17.43 11.52
N ARG A 41 -3.79 17.78 10.64
CA ARG A 41 -3.63 19.16 10.18
C ARG A 41 -4.87 19.62 9.39
N ARG A 42 -5.35 18.80 8.45
CA ARG A 42 -6.57 19.11 7.67
C ARG A 42 -7.82 19.19 8.53
N GLN A 43 -7.93 18.34 9.55
CA GLN A 43 -9.00 18.43 10.55
C GLN A 43 -9.03 19.79 11.24
N ARG A 44 -7.87 20.35 11.59
CA ARG A 44 -7.75 21.67 12.22
C ARG A 44 -8.06 22.80 11.24
N ASP A 45 -7.58 22.71 10.01
CA ASP A 45 -7.73 23.78 9.01
C ASP A 45 -9.16 23.88 8.44
N MET A 46 -9.84 22.73 8.25
CA MET A 46 -11.15 22.66 7.59
C MET A 46 -12.33 22.48 8.57
N GLY A 47 -12.05 22.10 9.82
CA GLY A 47 -13.07 21.94 10.87
C GLY A 47 -14.19 20.96 10.49
N PRO A 48 -15.48 21.34 10.62
CA PRO A 48 -16.62 20.45 10.35
C PRO A 48 -16.68 19.90 8.91
N GLU A 49 -16.16 20.64 7.94
CA GLU A 49 -16.19 20.23 6.53
C GLU A 49 -15.32 18.99 6.28
N TRP A 50 -14.22 18.84 7.03
CA TRP A 50 -13.42 17.62 7.00
C TRP A 50 -14.25 16.39 7.35
N GLN A 51 -15.07 16.46 8.40
CA GLN A 51 -15.92 15.35 8.84
C GLN A 51 -17.01 15.00 7.83
N ARG A 52 -17.51 15.99 7.07
CA ARG A 52 -18.45 15.77 5.96
C ARG A 52 -17.78 14.99 4.84
N LEU A 53 -16.61 15.44 4.37
CA LEU A 53 -15.86 14.80 3.29
C LEU A 53 -15.34 13.41 3.69
N HIS A 54 -14.83 13.27 4.91
CA HIS A 54 -14.33 11.99 5.42
C HIS A 54 -15.41 10.92 5.41
N ARG A 55 -16.65 11.26 5.83
CA ARG A 55 -17.79 10.32 5.78
C ARG A 55 -18.22 9.93 4.37
N LEU A 56 -18.01 10.79 3.37
CA LEU A 56 -18.28 10.48 1.97
C LEU A 56 -17.24 9.52 1.38
N ILE A 57 -15.97 9.68 1.76
CA ILE A 57 -14.84 8.88 1.26
C ILE A 57 -14.72 7.55 1.98
N VAL A 58 -14.94 7.52 3.30
CA VAL A 58 -14.82 6.33 4.16
C VAL A 58 -16.12 5.50 4.17
N ARG A 59 -17.02 5.72 3.20
CA ARG A 59 -18.23 4.89 3.04
C ARG A 59 -17.85 3.40 3.09
N PRO A 60 -18.64 2.58 3.81
CA PRO A 60 -18.27 1.22 4.15
C PRO A 60 -18.28 0.35 2.89
N GLY A 61 -17.12 0.21 2.26
CA GLY A 61 -16.94 -0.67 1.11
C GLY A 61 -15.78 -1.64 1.27
N ALA A 62 -14.86 -1.44 2.23
CA ALA A 62 -13.67 -2.29 2.34
C ALA A 62 -14.03 -3.77 2.57
N GLY A 63 -15.03 -4.05 3.41
CA GLY A 63 -15.53 -5.42 3.66
C GLY A 63 -16.33 -6.00 2.48
N ALA A 64 -17.18 -5.19 1.84
CA ALA A 64 -17.97 -5.62 0.67
C ALA A 64 -17.10 -5.90 -0.57
N VAL A 65 -15.97 -5.20 -0.69
CA VAL A 65 -15.05 -5.30 -1.81
C VAL A 65 -14.07 -6.48 -1.68
N MET A 66 -13.71 -6.88 -0.46
CA MET A 66 -12.80 -8.01 -0.23
C MET A 66 -13.48 -9.37 -0.38
N PHE A 67 -14.75 -9.50 0.03
CA PHE A 67 -15.46 -10.79 0.03
C PHE A 67 -16.56 -10.91 -1.04
N GLY A 68 -16.98 -9.80 -1.67
CA GLY A 68 -18.08 -9.79 -2.65
C GLY A 68 -17.66 -9.83 -4.13
N GLN A 69 -16.36 -9.87 -4.44
CA GLN A 69 -15.87 -9.76 -5.82
C GLN A 69 -14.86 -10.87 -6.17
N PRO A 70 -15.31 -12.13 -6.34
CA PRO A 70 -14.41 -13.26 -6.63
C PRO A 70 -13.60 -13.03 -7.91
N LEU A 71 -14.20 -12.41 -8.94
CA LEU A 71 -13.50 -12.05 -10.17
C LEU A 71 -12.31 -11.12 -9.93
N ARG A 72 -12.44 -10.18 -8.99
CA ARG A 72 -11.36 -9.24 -8.65
C ARG A 72 -10.22 -9.93 -7.93
N LEU A 73 -10.51 -10.88 -7.03
CA LEU A 73 -9.50 -11.68 -6.36
C LEU A 73 -8.75 -12.58 -7.35
N VAL A 74 -9.48 -13.25 -8.25
CA VAL A 74 -8.90 -14.06 -9.32
C VAL A 74 -8.03 -13.20 -10.25
N ALA A 75 -8.53 -12.04 -10.69
CA ALA A 75 -7.78 -11.12 -11.53
C ALA A 75 -6.52 -10.58 -10.81
N ALA A 76 -6.61 -10.27 -9.52
CA ALA A 76 -5.46 -9.85 -8.73
C ALA A 76 -4.41 -10.97 -8.61
N GLY A 77 -4.85 -12.20 -8.33
CA GLY A 77 -3.96 -13.37 -8.27
C GLY A 77 -3.31 -13.69 -9.62
N ALA A 78 -4.08 -13.66 -10.71
CA ALA A 78 -3.57 -13.86 -12.06
C ALA A 78 -2.56 -12.77 -12.46
N LEU A 79 -2.87 -11.50 -12.19
CA LEU A 79 -1.95 -10.39 -12.43
C LEU A 79 -0.66 -10.55 -11.63
N TYR A 80 -0.75 -10.97 -10.36
CA TYR A 80 0.40 -11.21 -9.50
C TYR A 80 1.28 -12.35 -10.04
N LEU A 81 0.68 -13.46 -10.48
CA LEU A 81 1.39 -14.57 -11.13
C LEU A 81 2.10 -14.11 -12.42
N VAL A 82 1.41 -13.36 -13.27
CA VAL A 82 2.00 -12.80 -14.50
C VAL A 82 3.21 -11.92 -14.14
N LEU A 83 3.07 -11.03 -13.16
CA LEU A 83 4.16 -10.17 -12.70
C LEU A 83 5.38 -10.97 -12.20
N ILE A 84 5.16 -12.06 -11.47
CA ILE A 84 6.23 -12.97 -11.03
C ILE A 84 6.92 -13.62 -12.24
N LEU A 85 6.15 -14.12 -13.21
CA LEU A 85 6.69 -14.81 -14.39
C LEU A 85 7.49 -13.89 -15.30
N ILE A 86 7.08 -12.62 -15.44
CA ILE A 86 7.79 -11.62 -16.26
C ILE A 86 8.91 -10.90 -15.50
N HIS A 87 9.00 -11.05 -14.18
CA HIS A 87 10.05 -10.45 -13.36
C HIS A 87 11.47 -10.70 -13.88
N PRO A 88 11.88 -11.93 -14.27
CA PRO A 88 13.22 -12.15 -14.84
C PRO A 88 13.42 -11.42 -16.17
N LEU A 89 12.37 -11.21 -16.97
CA LEU A 89 12.46 -10.42 -18.20
C LEU A 89 12.63 -8.92 -17.90
N LEU A 90 11.96 -8.41 -16.87
CA LEU A 90 11.98 -6.99 -16.50
C LEU A 90 13.26 -6.59 -15.74
N PHE A 91 13.74 -7.46 -14.86
CA PHE A 91 14.81 -7.14 -13.90
C PHE A 91 16.04 -8.03 -14.03
N GLY A 92 16.05 -9.00 -14.94
CA GLY A 92 17.18 -9.90 -15.17
C GLY A 92 17.47 -10.88 -14.03
N VAL A 93 16.66 -10.88 -12.97
CA VAL A 93 16.81 -11.74 -11.79
C VAL A 93 15.51 -12.50 -11.53
N SER A 94 15.64 -13.79 -11.20
CA SER A 94 14.49 -14.64 -10.91
C SER A 94 14.03 -14.40 -9.47
N PRO A 95 12.73 -14.16 -9.21
CA PRO A 95 12.23 -13.95 -7.85
C PRO A 95 12.01 -15.25 -7.07
N ILE A 96 12.15 -16.41 -7.71
CA ILE A 96 11.81 -17.73 -7.15
C ILE A 96 13.04 -18.68 -7.08
N LEU A 97 14.16 -18.31 -7.72
CA LEU A 97 15.38 -19.13 -7.82
C LEU A 97 16.63 -18.26 -7.75
#